data_AF-A0A522T6L7-F1
#
_entry.id   AF-A0A522T6L7-F1
#
_cell.length_a   1.000
_cell.length_b   1.000
_cell.length_c   1.000
_cell.angle_alpha   90.00
_cell.angle_beta   90.00
_cell.angle_gamma   90.00
#
_symmetry.space_group_name_H-M   'P 1'
#
loop_
_entity.id
_entity.type
_entity.pdbx_description
1 polymer ?
#
loop_
_entity_poly.entity_id
_entity_poly.type
_entity_poly.pdbx_seq_one_letter_code
_entity_poly.pdbx_strand_id
1 'polypeptide(L)'
;MKFTASLQRVLQLRRSLERQEEMKLSRLAARRQAITAAEAGNRAEARSEQSALLRDLSSEVSGAELQLAGLRHEIEAERAVRLRLEAVQAERAQLQQQLVLLHRTRERETLDTLEAHCREAERRERLRRDQAALDEAFLLRRHDRQHEEG
;
A
#
# COMPACT_ATOMS: atom_id res chain seq x y z
N MET A 1 -29.78 4.28 -14.87
CA MET A 1 -28.94 5.39 -14.37
C MET A 1 -27.58 5.31 -15.03
N LYS A 2 -26.97 6.44 -15.39
CA LYS A 2 -25.65 6.47 -16.05
C LYS A 2 -24.56 6.80 -15.04
N PHE A 3 -23.37 6.24 -15.23
CA PHE A 3 -22.20 6.64 -14.45
C PHE A 3 -21.71 8.01 -14.97
N THR A 4 -21.91 9.06 -14.17
CA THR A 4 -21.70 10.44 -14.63
C THR A 4 -20.21 10.80 -14.72
N ALA A 5 -19.90 11.83 -15.51
CA ALA A 5 -18.53 12.35 -15.62
C ALA A 5 -17.96 12.84 -14.27
N SER A 6 -18.81 13.34 -13.35
CA SER A 6 -18.39 13.69 -12.00
C SER A 6 -17.93 12.47 -11.20
N LEU A 7 -18.64 11.34 -11.28
CA LEU A 7 -18.25 10.09 -10.64
C LEU A 7 -16.96 9.51 -11.24
N GLN A 8 -16.77 9.63 -12.55
CA GLN A 8 -15.50 9.24 -13.20
C GLN A 8 -14.32 10.05 -12.68
N ARG A 9 -14.47 11.38 -12.52
CA ARG A 9 -13.43 12.24 -11.93
C ARG A 9 -13.13 11.86 -10.49
N VAL A 10 -14.16 11.56 -9.69
CA VAL A 10 -13.97 11.07 -8.31
C VAL A 10 -13.20 9.75 -8.31
N LEU A 11 -13.55 8.80 -9.18
CA LEU A 11 -12.85 7.52 -9.28
C LEU A 11 -11.37 7.71 -9.66
N GLN A 12 -11.07 8.59 -10.62
CA GLN A 12 -9.69 8.93 -10.99
C GLN A 12 -8.92 9.55 -9.81
N LEU A 13 -9.54 10.48 -9.08
CA LEU A 13 -8.95 11.07 -7.89
C LEU A 13 -8.66 9.99 -6.83
N ARG A 14 -9.58 9.05 -6.60
CA ARG A 14 -9.39 7.95 -5.64
C ARG A 14 -8.23 7.04 -6.03
N ARG A 15 -8.09 6.70 -7.31
CA ARG A 15 -6.92 5.95 -7.82
C ARG A 15 -5.62 6.71 -7.62
N SER A 16 -5.62 8.03 -7.81
CA SER A 16 -4.45 8.87 -7.56
C SER A 16 -4.07 8.91 -6.07
N LEU A 17 -5.07 9.05 -5.19
CA LEU A 17 -4.84 9.07 -3.73
C LEU A 17 -4.30 7.73 -3.24
N GLU A 18 -4.85 6.60 -3.72
CA GLU A 18 -4.34 5.28 -3.38
C GLU A 18 -2.86 5.11 -3.74
N ARG A 19 -2.46 5.50 -4.96
CA ARG A 19 -1.04 5.50 -5.37
C ARG A 19 -0.17 6.37 -4.47
N GLN A 20 -0.68 7.51 -4.01
CA GLN A 20 0.04 8.35 -3.05
C GLN A 20 0.21 7.64 -1.70
N GLU A 21 -0.81 6.94 -1.21
CA GLU A 21 -0.73 6.16 0.02
C GLU A 21 0.19 4.93 -0.11
N GLU A 22 0.24 4.29 -1.29
CA GLU A 22 1.22 3.23 -1.62
C GLU A 22 2.66 3.75 -1.58
N MET A 23 2.92 4.93 -2.17
CA MET A 23 4.24 5.57 -2.13
C MET A 23 4.65 5.96 -0.70
N LYS A 24 3.71 6.40 0.13
CA LYS A 24 4.00 6.67 1.56
C LYS A 24 4.34 5.36 2.28
N LEU A 25 3.60 4.29 2.01
CA LEU A 25 3.85 2.99 2.61
C LEU A 25 5.23 2.44 2.23
N SER A 26 5.65 2.57 0.96
CA SER A 26 6.97 2.12 0.52
C SER A 26 8.10 2.91 1.19
N ARG A 27 7.94 4.23 1.38
CA ARG A 27 8.90 5.06 2.13
C ARG A 27 9.00 4.64 3.60
N LEU A 28 7.87 4.34 4.24
CA LEU A 28 7.87 3.85 5.63
C LEU A 28 8.53 2.47 5.75
N ALA A 29 8.26 1.57 4.80
CA ALA A 29 8.91 0.26 4.76
C ALA A 29 10.43 0.38 4.57
N ALA A 30 10.88 1.26 3.66
CA ALA A 30 12.31 1.54 3.46
C ALA A 30 12.96 2.13 4.72
N ARG A 31 12.29 3.07 5.39
CA ARG A 31 12.76 3.62 6.67
C ARG A 31 12.88 2.54 7.75
N ARG A 32 11.88 1.67 7.88
CA ARG A 32 11.92 0.55 8.83
C ARG A 32 13.12 -0.37 8.54
N GLN A 33 13.31 -0.72 7.27
CA GLN A 33 14.43 -1.56 6.85
C GLN A 33 15.79 -0.93 7.16
N ALA A 34 15.94 0.39 6.96
CA ALA A 34 17.15 1.11 7.32
C ALA A 34 17.42 1.07 8.84
N ILE A 35 16.39 1.25 9.67
CA ILE A 35 16.51 1.15 11.14
C ILE A 35 16.90 -0.27 11.55
N THR A 36 16.26 -1.30 10.98
CA THR A 36 16.61 -2.70 11.26
C THR A 36 18.04 -3.03 10.84
N ALA A 37 18.51 -2.49 9.72
CA ALA A 37 19.90 -2.64 9.28
C ALA A 37 20.88 -1.93 10.24
N ALA A 38 20.56 -0.72 10.70
CA ALA A 38 21.35 0.00 11.70
C ALA A 38 21.42 -0.77 13.03
N GLU A 39 20.30 -1.33 13.50
CA GLU A 39 20.31 -2.19 14.69
C GLU A 39 21.19 -3.44 14.51
N ALA A 40 21.14 -4.09 13.34
CA ALA A 40 21.96 -5.24 13.05
C ALA A 40 23.45 -4.88 13.03
N GLY A 41 23.81 -3.72 12.45
CA GLY A 41 25.15 -3.15 12.46
C GLY A 41 25.65 -2.91 13.89
N ASN A 42 24.89 -2.17 14.71
CA ASN A 42 25.26 -1.90 16.10
C ASN A 42 25.42 -3.18 16.94
N ARG A 43 24.60 -4.21 16.70
CA ARG A 43 24.75 -5.51 17.38
C ARG A 43 26.01 -6.25 16.95
N ALA A 44 26.44 -6.10 15.70
CA ALA A 44 27.68 -6.69 15.21
C ALA A 44 28.90 -5.96 15.77
N GLU A 45 28.87 -4.62 15.80
CA GLU A 45 29.89 -3.77 16.41
C GLU A 45 30.07 -4.08 17.89
N ALA A 46 28.97 -4.11 18.67
CA ALA A 46 29.01 -4.41 20.10
C ALA A 46 29.62 -5.79 20.40
N ARG A 47 29.37 -6.81 19.56
CA ARG A 47 30.00 -8.14 19.71
C ARG A 47 31.49 -8.10 19.42
N SER A 48 31.90 -7.33 18.42
CA SER A 48 33.30 -7.14 18.06
C SER A 48 34.06 -6.43 19.19
N GLU A 49 33.50 -5.34 19.71
CA GLU A 49 34.06 -4.55 20.79
C GLU A 49 34.13 -5.35 22.10
N GLN A 50 33.09 -6.11 22.44
CA GLN A 50 33.11 -7.00 23.60
C GLN A 50 34.21 -8.07 23.46
N SER A 51 34.41 -8.60 22.26
CA SER A 51 35.46 -9.59 21.99
C SER A 51 36.87 -8.98 22.00
N ALA A 52 37.01 -7.67 21.72
CA ALA A 52 38.26 -6.94 21.87
C ALA A 52 38.55 -6.66 23.35
N LEU A 53 37.55 -6.17 24.09
CA LEU A 53 37.64 -5.92 25.53
C LEU A 53 38.04 -7.15 26.34
N LEU A 54 37.49 -8.33 26.02
CA LEU A 54 37.87 -9.58 26.68
C LEU A 54 39.32 -9.98 26.40
N ARG A 55 39.86 -9.64 25.22
CA ARG A 55 41.28 -9.85 24.90
C ARG A 55 42.16 -8.86 25.66
N ASP A 56 41.75 -7.60 25.70
CA ASP A 56 42.48 -6.52 26.38
C ASP A 56 42.53 -6.77 27.90
N LEU A 57 41.42 -7.21 28.51
CA LEU A 57 41.36 -7.63 29.92
C LEU A 57 42.30 -8.79 30.26
N SER A 58 42.58 -9.68 29.30
CA SER A 58 43.56 -10.76 29.48
C SER A 58 45.02 -10.30 29.44
N SER A 59 45.26 -9.02 29.10
CA SER A 59 46.60 -8.44 28.85
C SER A 59 47.05 -7.36 29.86
N GLU A 60 46.54 -7.37 31.09
CA GLU A 60 46.92 -6.43 32.17
C GLU A 60 46.65 -4.94 31.86
N VAL A 61 45.47 -4.65 31.33
CA VAL A 61 45.04 -3.29 30.98
C VAL A 61 44.78 -2.40 32.20
N SER A 62 45.17 -1.13 32.09
CA SER A 62 45.05 -0.08 33.11
C SER A 62 43.59 0.25 33.48
N GLY A 63 43.34 0.58 34.76
CA GLY A 63 42.00 0.93 35.27
C GLY A 63 41.32 2.12 34.56
N ALA A 64 42.07 3.03 33.96
CA ALA A 64 41.51 4.15 33.18
C ALA A 64 40.88 3.69 31.85
N GLU A 65 41.46 2.66 31.21
CA GLU A 65 40.94 2.10 29.96
C GLU A 65 39.65 1.31 30.22
N LEU A 66 39.54 0.66 31.38
CA LEU A 66 38.31 -0.01 31.82
C LEU A 66 37.17 0.99 32.10
N GLN A 67 37.47 2.15 32.69
CA GLN A 67 36.48 3.21 32.89
C GLN A 67 36.00 3.81 31.56
N LEU A 68 36.91 4.04 30.61
CA LEU A 68 36.56 4.50 29.27
C LEU A 68 35.68 3.50 28.52
N ALA A 69 36.01 2.20 28.62
CA ALA A 69 35.20 1.12 28.06
C ALA A 69 33.78 1.08 28.66
N GLY A 70 33.65 1.26 29.98
CA GLY A 70 32.35 1.35 30.65
C GLY A 70 31.48 2.49 30.11
N LEU A 71 32.04 3.70 29.99
CA LEU A 71 31.33 4.85 29.43
C LEU A 71 30.91 4.65 27.97
N ARG A 72 31.74 3.99 27.16
CA ARG A 72 31.39 3.66 25.77
C ARG A 72 30.21 2.70 25.70
N HIS A 73 30.23 1.65 26.52
CA HIS A 73 29.12 0.69 26.61
C HIS A 73 27.81 1.33 27.06
N GLU A 74 27.84 2.28 27.99
CA GLU A 74 26.63 3.03 28.39
C GLU A 74 26.07 3.84 27.22
N ILE A 75 26.92 4.55 26.47
CA ILE A 75 26.51 5.32 25.28
C ILE A 75 25.94 4.41 24.18
N GLU A 76 26.56 3.26 23.93
CA GLU A 76 26.08 2.26 22.98
C GLU A 76 24.75 1.65 23.40
N ALA A 77 24.59 1.35 24.70
CA ALA A 77 23.35 0.84 25.26
C ALA A 77 22.20 1.86 25.08
N GLU A 78 22.45 3.14 25.35
CA GLU A 78 21.48 4.20 25.08
C GLU A 78 21.12 4.29 23.60
N ARG A 79 22.11 4.25 22.70
CA ARG A 79 21.88 4.28 21.25
C ARG A 79 21.05 3.08 20.80
N ALA A 80 21.33 1.88 21.33
CA ALA A 80 20.55 0.68 21.04
C ALA A 80 19.10 0.78 21.53
N VAL A 81 18.86 1.36 22.70
CA VAL A 81 17.51 1.62 23.21
C VAL A 81 16.77 2.62 22.32
N ARG A 82 17.43 3.71 21.90
CA ARG A 82 16.84 4.70 20.98
C ARG A 82 16.46 4.08 19.64
N LEU A 83 17.35 3.30 19.03
CA LEU A 83 17.07 2.62 17.76
C LEU A 83 15.90 1.63 17.87
N ARG A 84 15.82 0.86 18.97
CA ARG A 84 14.67 -0.03 19.22
C ARG A 84 13.36 0.74 19.32
N LEU A 85 13.36 1.88 20.02
CA LEU A 85 12.19 2.75 20.10
C LEU A 85 11.79 3.26 18.72
N GLU A 86 12.76 3.71 17.92
CA GLU A 86 12.54 4.16 16.54
C GLU A 86 12.01 3.04 15.64
N ALA A 87 12.48 1.80 15.81
CA ALA A 87 11.99 0.64 15.08
C ALA A 87 10.52 0.36 15.37
N VAL A 88 10.14 0.36 16.65
CA VAL A 88 8.74 0.19 17.09
C VAL A 88 7.86 1.32 16.57
N GLN A 89 8.34 2.57 16.59
CA GLN A 89 7.62 3.70 16.03
C GLN A 89 7.44 3.58 14.51
N ALA A 90 8.47 3.15 13.80
CA ALA A 90 8.42 2.94 12.35
C ALA A 90 7.46 1.79 11.98
N GLU A 91 7.45 0.70 12.74
CA GLU A 91 6.51 -0.40 12.58
C GLU A 91 5.07 0.06 12.81
N ARG A 92 4.81 0.78 13.89
CA ARG A 92 3.48 1.35 14.17
C ARG A 92 3.02 2.28 13.05
N ALA A 93 3.89 3.16 12.56
CA ALA A 93 3.57 4.06 11.45
C ALA A 93 3.25 3.28 10.16
N GLN A 94 4.01 2.22 9.87
CA GLN A 94 3.76 1.36 8.72
C GLN A 94 2.41 0.64 8.82
N LEU A 95 2.08 0.06 9.97
CA LEU A 95 0.79 -0.61 10.21
C LEU A 95 -0.38 0.37 10.09
N GLN A 96 -0.26 1.57 10.66
CA GLN A 96 -1.27 2.63 10.51
C GLN A 96 -1.46 3.02 9.04
N GLN A 97 -0.37 3.16 8.29
CA GLN A 97 -0.43 3.48 6.88
C GLN A 97 -1.07 2.35 6.05
N GLN A 98 -0.86 1.08 6.39
CA GLN A 98 -1.54 -0.05 5.76
C GLN A 98 -3.06 0.01 5.96
N LEU A 99 -3.52 0.37 7.16
CA LEU A 99 -4.94 0.54 7.44
C LEU A 99 -5.55 1.68 6.62
N VAL A 100 -4.82 2.81 6.48
CA VAL A 100 -5.23 3.94 5.63
C VAL A 100 -5.35 3.50 4.17
N LEU A 101 -4.35 2.80 3.64
CA LEU A 101 -4.36 2.29 2.27
C LEU A 101 -5.55 1.36 2.03
N LEU A 102 -5.78 0.41 2.93
CA LEU A 102 -6.90 -0.54 2.85
C LEU A 102 -8.26 0.17 2.86
N HIS A 103 -8.41 1.25 3.64
CA HIS A 103 -9.62 2.06 3.59
C HIS A 103 -9.79 2.77 2.24
N ARG A 104 -8.72 3.35 1.69
CA ARG A 104 -8.76 4.00 0.36
C ARG A 104 -9.06 3.02 -0.77
N THR A 105 -8.49 1.83 -0.72
CA THR A 105 -8.74 0.75 -1.69
C THR A 105 -10.22 0.35 -1.67
N ARG A 106 -10.81 0.16 -0.47
CA ARG A 106 -12.26 -0.13 -0.34
C ARG A 106 -13.13 0.99 -0.90
N GLU A 107 -12.80 2.25 -0.63
CA GLU A 107 -13.53 3.40 -1.20
C GLU A 107 -13.47 3.40 -2.74
N ARG A 108 -12.31 3.07 -3.33
CA ARG A 108 -12.17 2.95 -4.79
C ARG A 108 -12.98 1.76 -5.34
N GLU A 109 -12.86 0.60 -4.74
CA GLU A 109 -13.54 -0.64 -5.17
C GLU A 109 -15.06 -0.50 -5.19
N THR A 110 -15.63 0.23 -4.23
CA THR A 110 -17.07 0.52 -4.26
C THR A 110 -17.47 1.33 -5.50
N LEU A 111 -16.67 2.32 -5.89
CA LEU A 111 -16.90 3.11 -7.12
C LEU A 111 -16.63 2.31 -8.39
N ASP A 112 -15.60 1.48 -8.43
CA ASP A 112 -15.33 0.58 -9.56
C ASP A 112 -16.51 -0.40 -9.77
N THR A 113 -17.06 -0.94 -8.68
CA THR A 113 -18.22 -1.85 -8.71
C THR A 113 -19.46 -1.14 -9.25
N LEU A 114 -19.72 0.09 -8.78
CA LEU A 114 -20.82 0.93 -9.29
C LEU A 114 -20.65 1.27 -10.78
N GLU A 115 -19.42 1.58 -11.23
CA GLU A 115 -19.13 1.82 -12.65
C GLU A 115 -19.41 0.57 -13.49
N ALA A 116 -18.97 -0.61 -13.02
CA ALA A 116 -19.19 -1.87 -13.70
C ALA A 116 -20.69 -2.18 -13.86
N HIS A 117 -21.48 -2.04 -12.79
CA HIS A 117 -22.93 -2.24 -12.84
C HIS A 117 -23.62 -1.25 -13.80
N CYS A 118 -23.21 0.01 -13.82
CA CYS A 118 -23.77 0.99 -14.75
C CYS A 118 -23.47 0.61 -16.20
N ARG A 119 -22.22 0.23 -16.51
CA ARG A 119 -21.82 -0.22 -17.86
C ARG A 119 -22.58 -1.46 -18.30
N GLU A 120 -22.78 -2.41 -17.39
CA GLU A 120 -23.54 -3.62 -17.67
C GLU A 120 -25.02 -3.30 -17.94
N ALA A 121 -25.63 -2.44 -17.11
CA ALA A 121 -27.01 -2.01 -17.31
C ALA A 121 -27.20 -1.29 -18.65
N GLU A 122 -26.25 -0.41 -19.04
CA GLU A 122 -26.26 0.24 -20.35
C GLU A 122 -26.12 -0.76 -21.49
N ARG A 123 -25.26 -1.78 -21.35
CA ARG A 123 -25.12 -2.84 -22.36
C ARG A 123 -26.42 -3.63 -22.53
N ARG A 124 -27.05 -4.04 -21.42
CA ARG A 124 -28.34 -4.75 -21.45
C ARG A 124 -29.45 -3.92 -22.08
N GLU A 125 -29.48 -2.62 -21.80
CA GLU A 125 -30.45 -1.69 -22.39
C GLU A 125 -30.25 -1.53 -23.91
N ARG A 126 -29.00 -1.43 -24.38
CA ARG A 126 -28.69 -1.39 -25.82
C ARG A 126 -29.15 -2.66 -26.52
N LEU A 127 -28.78 -3.82 -25.99
CA LEU A 127 -29.21 -5.11 -26.53
C LEU A 127 -30.73 -5.25 -26.61
N ARG A 128 -31.46 -4.80 -25.58
CA ARG A 128 -32.94 -4.79 -25.60
C ARG A 128 -33.50 -3.89 -26.71
N ARG A 129 -32.90 -2.72 -26.95
CA ARG A 129 -33.32 -1.80 -28.03
C ARG A 129 -33.00 -2.35 -29.41
N ASP A 130 -31.80 -2.91 -29.58
CA ASP A 130 -31.37 -3.51 -30.85
C ASP A 130 -32.30 -4.67 -31.22
N GLN A 131 -32.64 -5.52 -30.24
CA GLN A 131 -33.59 -6.60 -30.44
C GLN A 131 -34.99 -6.09 -30.79
N ALA A 132 -35.52 -5.09 -30.06
CA ALA A 132 -36.81 -4.50 -30.36
C ALA A 132 -36.87 -3.90 -31.78
N ALA A 133 -35.79 -3.25 -32.23
CA ALA A 133 -35.69 -2.70 -33.59
C ALA A 133 -35.65 -3.80 -34.67
N LEU A 134 -34.98 -4.92 -34.41
CA LEU A 134 -34.99 -6.07 -35.31
C LEU A 134 -36.37 -6.73 -35.40
N ASP A 135 -37.05 -6.88 -34.27
CA ASP A 135 -38.40 -7.44 -34.20
C ASP A 135 -39.40 -6.54 -34.93
N GLU A 136 -39.33 -5.22 -34.74
CA GLU A 136 -40.15 -4.23 -35.45
C GLU A 136 -39.92 -4.29 -36.97
N ALA A 137 -38.64 -4.32 -37.40
CA ALA A 137 -38.30 -4.44 -38.82
C ALA A 137 -38.79 -5.76 -39.44
N PHE A 138 -38.77 -6.86 -38.69
CA PHE A 138 -39.31 -8.14 -39.14
C PHE A 138 -40.83 -8.09 -39.32
N LEU A 139 -41.55 -7.50 -38.36
CA LEU A 139 -43.01 -7.36 -38.42
C LEU A 139 -43.46 -6.48 -39.60
N LEU A 140 -42.76 -5.35 -39.84
CA LEU A 140 -43.05 -4.46 -40.98
C LEU A 140 -42.86 -5.17 -42.32
N ARG A 141 -41.72 -5.85 -42.53
CA ARG A 141 -41.47 -6.63 -43.76
C ARG A 141 -42.48 -7.76 -43.99
N ARG A 142 -42.97 -8.37 -42.91
CA ARG A 142 -44.01 -9.41 -43.00
C ARG A 142 -45.36 -8.82 -43.44
N HIS A 143 -45.71 -7.63 -42.93
CA HIS A 143 -46.91 -6.92 -43.36
C HIS A 143 -46.85 -6.53 -44.84
N ASP A 144 -45.72 -6.01 -45.31
CA ASP A 144 -45.55 -5.63 -46.72
C ASP A 144 -45.75 -6.80 -47.68
N ARG A 145 -45.18 -7.98 -47.36
CA ARG A 145 -45.37 -9.20 -48.17
C ARG A 145 -46.81 -9.71 -48.20
N GLN A 146 -47.57 -9.52 -47.13
CA GLN A 146 -48.97 -9.93 -47.09
C GLN A 146 -49.88 -9.00 -47.90
N HIS A 147 -49.46 -7.76 -48.14
CA HIS A 147 -50.18 -6.80 -49.00
C HIS A 147 -49.84 -6.94 -50.49
N GLU A 148 -48.70 -7.54 -50.85
CA GLU A 148 -48.33 -7.82 -52.26
C GLU A 148 -48.99 -9.10 -52.81
N GLU A 149 -49.43 -10.02 -51.95
CA GLU A 149 -50.01 -11.32 -52.33
C GLU A 149 -51.55 -11.37 -52.30
N GLY A 150 -52.22 -10.28 -51.90
CA GLY A 150 -53.69 -10.18 -51.83
C GLY A 150 -54.27 -9.16 -52.81
#